data_AF-A0A429MW27-F1
#
_entry.id   AF-A0A429MW27-F1
#
_cell.length_a   1.000
_cell.length_b   1.000
_cell.length_c   1.000
_cell.angle_alpha   90.00
_cell.angle_beta   90.00
_cell.angle_gamma   90.00
#
_symmetry.space_group_name_H-M   'P 1'
#
loop_
_entity.id
_entity.type
_entity.pdbx_description
1 polymer ?
#
loop_
_entity_poly.entity_id
_entity_poly.type
_entity_poly.pdbx_seq_one_letter_code
_entity_poly.pdbx_strand_id
1 'polypeptide(L)'
;NMATFLIIGLLGCLYLYEKHKVTLWLLLPSALIILFTIALSQSRTSWIVFPFLLIYWMVKQFGKQKRFRFVQGLLWCLAFFLIAGLILPYITQFIEFSTNTEITETSSFVARAGSGHERIGMWIQILHAIAQQPWLGYGWSQTSVAVVDSIQYGTVHVWFNSAHNVLLDIIIWNGIPIGIVIIAYFACWFVWLNQQAKETISIIAIMMVCTVLIHAMLEFPQRYAYFLLTCGFLLGIIQAQTPVLKGIVLNKQVLRLIWGISVILLVAIWRDYNVYVTNSNLLFKNKQPNAEILGSNQIFILTQFEQRLKWIEMKPETTLSDADLAVWGNFVKNKATPYNLRKYAQLLAYNGKVEQAEQQIFILQHLYRQQITLAELLKNK
;
A
#
# COMPACT_ATOMS: atom_id res chain seq x y z
N ASN A 1 1.58 -6.94 -4.18
CA ASN A 1 1.13 -6.23 -5.40
C ASN A 1 1.21 -7.09 -6.66
N MET A 2 2.41 -7.49 -7.13
CA MET A 2 2.54 -8.30 -8.37
C MET A 2 1.70 -9.58 -8.33
N ALA A 3 1.83 -10.39 -7.26
CA ALA A 3 1.04 -11.60 -7.06
C ALA A 3 -0.48 -11.35 -7.14
N THR A 4 -0.96 -10.27 -6.52
CA THR A 4 -2.38 -9.88 -6.55
C THR A 4 -2.87 -9.65 -7.98
N PHE A 5 -2.10 -8.93 -8.79
CA PHE A 5 -2.45 -8.69 -10.19
C PHE A 5 -2.48 -9.97 -11.01
N LEU A 6 -1.49 -10.84 -10.81
CA LEU A 6 -1.41 -12.12 -11.49
C LEU A 6 -2.59 -13.03 -11.11
N ILE A 7 -3.00 -13.04 -9.83
CA ILE A 7 -4.19 -13.78 -9.40
C ILE A 7 -5.47 -13.20 -10.03
N ILE A 8 -5.60 -11.86 -10.10
CA ILE A 8 -6.71 -11.23 -10.84
C ILE A 8 -6.69 -11.65 -12.32
N GLY A 9 -5.51 -11.66 -12.95
CA GLY A 9 -5.34 -12.15 -14.33
C GLY A 9 -5.74 -13.62 -14.50
N LEU A 10 -5.34 -14.49 -13.55
CA LEU A 10 -5.72 -15.90 -13.51
C LEU A 10 -7.24 -16.09 -13.38
N LEU A 11 -7.90 -15.27 -12.56
CA LEU A 11 -9.36 -15.24 -12.46
C LEU A 11 -10.02 -14.73 -13.75
N GLY A 12 -9.35 -13.87 -14.50
CA GLY A 12 -9.72 -13.51 -15.88
C GLY A 12 -9.69 -14.71 -16.81
N CYS A 13 -8.66 -15.56 -16.74
CA CYS A 13 -8.61 -16.82 -17.49
C CYS A 13 -9.77 -17.75 -17.11
N LEU A 14 -10.10 -17.85 -15.83
CA LEU A 14 -11.27 -18.62 -15.35
C LEU A 14 -12.58 -18.09 -15.95
N TYR A 15 -12.75 -16.77 -16.00
CA TYR A 15 -13.93 -16.15 -16.61
C TYR A 15 -14.05 -16.49 -18.11
N LEU A 16 -12.95 -16.35 -18.85
CA LEU A 16 -12.93 -16.66 -20.30
C LEU A 16 -13.20 -18.14 -20.58
N TYR A 17 -12.69 -19.02 -19.72
CA TYR A 17 -12.96 -20.46 -19.77
C TYR A 17 -14.45 -20.77 -19.55
N GLU A 18 -15.05 -20.21 -18.50
CA GLU A 18 -16.47 -20.42 -18.16
C GLU A 18 -17.42 -19.85 -19.23
N LYS A 19 -17.03 -18.78 -19.91
CA LYS A 19 -17.85 -18.13 -20.94
C LYS A 19 -17.61 -18.66 -22.35
N HIS A 20 -16.79 -19.70 -22.53
CA HIS A 20 -16.42 -20.27 -23.84
C HIS A 20 -15.87 -19.22 -24.82
N LYS A 21 -15.17 -18.20 -24.31
CA LYS A 21 -14.67 -17.08 -25.15
C LYS A 21 -13.29 -17.35 -25.74
N VAL A 22 -12.51 -18.25 -25.14
CA VAL A 22 -11.14 -18.58 -25.56
C VAL A 22 -10.92 -20.09 -25.46
N THR A 23 -10.09 -20.64 -26.36
CA THR A 23 -9.77 -22.07 -26.41
C THR A 23 -8.86 -22.49 -25.24
N LEU A 24 -8.97 -23.75 -24.83
CA LEU A 24 -8.16 -24.30 -23.74
C LEU A 24 -6.66 -24.28 -24.05
N TRP A 25 -6.29 -24.46 -25.32
CA TRP A 25 -4.91 -24.42 -25.80
C TRP A 25 -4.19 -23.10 -25.53
N LEU A 26 -4.92 -21.98 -25.47
CA LEU A 26 -4.35 -20.68 -25.11
C LEU A 26 -4.42 -20.43 -23.59
N LEU A 27 -5.52 -20.84 -22.95
CA LEU A 27 -5.75 -20.58 -21.53
C LEU A 27 -4.85 -21.40 -20.61
N LEU A 28 -4.60 -22.67 -20.94
CA LEU A 28 -3.79 -23.56 -20.11
C LEU A 28 -2.33 -23.08 -19.97
N PRO A 29 -1.57 -22.82 -21.05
CA PRO A 29 -0.20 -22.32 -20.91
C PRO A 29 -0.16 -20.96 -20.23
N SER A 30 -1.12 -20.07 -20.54
CA SER A 30 -1.22 -18.76 -19.88
C SER A 30 -1.40 -18.90 -18.36
N ALA A 31 -2.32 -19.78 -17.92
CA ALA A 31 -2.56 -20.04 -16.51
C ALA A 31 -1.33 -20.64 -15.82
N LEU A 32 -0.61 -21.57 -16.46
CA LEU A 32 0.61 -22.17 -15.93
C LEU A 32 1.75 -21.16 -15.78
N ILE A 33 1.95 -20.29 -16.78
CA ILE A 33 2.94 -19.20 -16.71
C ILE A 33 2.58 -18.26 -15.56
N ILE A 34 1.31 -17.85 -15.45
CA ILE A 34 0.85 -16.99 -14.37
C ILE A 34 1.08 -17.64 -13.00
N LEU A 35 0.73 -18.91 -12.83
CA LEU A 35 0.96 -19.66 -11.58
C LEU A 35 2.45 -19.73 -11.23
N PHE A 36 3.30 -20.00 -12.21
CA PHE A 36 4.75 -20.00 -12.05
C PHE A 36 5.27 -18.63 -11.61
N THR A 37 4.81 -17.55 -12.25
CA THR A 37 5.22 -16.18 -11.87
C THR A 37 4.69 -15.80 -10.47
N ILE A 38 3.49 -16.25 -10.08
CA ILE A 38 3.00 -16.04 -8.71
C ILE A 38 3.91 -16.77 -7.71
N ALA A 39 4.33 -18.00 -8.00
CA ALA A 39 5.27 -18.74 -7.15
C ALA A 39 6.64 -18.03 -7.06
N LEU A 40 7.15 -17.52 -8.20
CA LEU A 40 8.40 -16.76 -8.25
C LEU A 40 8.34 -15.47 -7.42
N SER A 41 7.16 -14.87 -7.27
CA SER A 41 6.99 -13.67 -6.44
C SER A 41 7.18 -13.91 -4.94
N GLN A 42 7.21 -15.18 -4.48
CA GLN A 42 7.33 -15.60 -3.09
C GLN A 42 6.33 -14.97 -2.11
N SER A 43 5.18 -14.48 -2.61
CA SER A 43 4.20 -13.81 -1.75
C SER A 43 3.47 -14.79 -0.84
N ARG A 44 3.57 -14.56 0.48
CA ARG A 44 2.84 -15.33 1.52
C ARG A 44 1.33 -15.13 1.44
N THR A 45 0.86 -13.97 0.99
CA THR A 45 -0.58 -13.73 0.81
C THR A 45 -1.24 -14.72 -0.14
N SER A 46 -0.51 -15.18 -1.17
CA SER A 46 -1.01 -16.18 -2.11
C SER A 46 -1.39 -17.49 -1.40
N TRP A 47 -0.72 -17.84 -0.29
CA TRP A 47 -1.00 -19.07 0.47
C TRP A 47 -2.38 -19.04 1.13
N ILE A 48 -2.90 -17.86 1.42
CA ILE A 48 -4.24 -17.67 1.98
C ILE A 48 -5.26 -17.48 0.85
N VAL A 49 -4.88 -16.73 -0.19
CA VAL A 49 -5.77 -16.43 -1.32
C VAL A 49 -6.17 -17.71 -2.07
N PHE A 50 -5.25 -18.61 -2.42
CA PHE A 50 -5.60 -19.82 -3.20
C PHE A 50 -6.62 -20.73 -2.49
N PRO A 51 -6.42 -21.14 -1.22
CA PRO A 51 -7.44 -21.87 -0.47
C PRO A 51 -8.77 -21.11 -0.35
N PHE A 52 -8.73 -19.80 -0.09
CA PHE A 52 -9.92 -18.97 -0.04
C PHE A 52 -10.69 -19.01 -1.37
N LEU A 53 -10.02 -18.84 -2.50
CA LEU A 53 -10.62 -18.87 -3.84
C LEU A 53 -11.28 -20.21 -4.13
N LEU A 54 -10.62 -21.32 -3.78
CA LEU A 54 -11.17 -22.67 -3.93
C LEU A 54 -12.45 -22.85 -3.10
N ILE A 55 -12.39 -22.53 -1.81
CA ILE A 55 -13.52 -22.65 -0.87
C ILE A 55 -14.69 -21.79 -1.34
N TYR A 56 -14.43 -20.52 -1.65
CA TYR A 56 -15.45 -19.58 -2.08
C TYR A 56 -16.12 -20.01 -3.40
N TRP A 57 -15.33 -20.47 -4.37
CA TRP A 57 -15.86 -21.00 -5.64
C TRP A 57 -16.78 -22.20 -5.40
N MET A 58 -16.38 -23.15 -4.55
CA MET A 58 -17.19 -24.31 -4.21
C MET A 58 -18.52 -23.92 -3.56
N VAL A 59 -18.48 -23.04 -2.57
CA VAL A 59 -19.68 -22.60 -1.85
C VAL A 59 -20.67 -21.92 -2.80
N LYS A 60 -20.20 -21.03 -3.68
CA LYS A 60 -21.08 -20.27 -4.60
C LYS A 60 -21.61 -21.07 -5.78
N GLN A 61 -20.90 -22.13 -6.16
CA GLN A 61 -21.27 -22.99 -7.29
C GLN A 61 -21.84 -24.33 -6.86
N PHE A 62 -22.06 -24.55 -5.56
CA PHE A 62 -22.67 -25.78 -5.06
C PHE A 62 -24.02 -26.06 -5.74
N GLY A 63 -24.18 -27.27 -6.26
CA GLY A 63 -25.40 -27.71 -6.96
C GLY A 63 -25.62 -27.10 -8.36
N LYS A 64 -24.70 -26.28 -8.88
CA LYS A 64 -24.82 -25.69 -10.23
C LYS A 64 -23.98 -26.46 -11.25
N GLN A 65 -24.47 -26.61 -12.47
CA GLN A 65 -23.65 -27.15 -13.56
C GLN A 65 -22.59 -26.12 -13.99
N LYS A 66 -21.32 -26.52 -13.94
CA LYS A 66 -20.16 -25.67 -14.26
C LYS A 66 -19.12 -26.44 -15.07
N ARG A 67 -18.37 -25.70 -15.88
CA ARG A 67 -17.25 -26.24 -16.66
C ARG A 67 -16.03 -26.44 -15.76
N PHE A 68 -15.75 -25.47 -14.89
CA PHE A 68 -14.66 -25.49 -13.93
C PHE A 68 -15.07 -26.20 -12.63
N ARG A 69 -14.66 -27.47 -12.53
CA ARG A 69 -15.03 -28.38 -11.43
C ARG A 69 -14.08 -28.26 -10.26
N PHE A 70 -14.51 -28.78 -9.10
CA PHE A 70 -13.70 -28.85 -7.88
C PHE A 70 -12.29 -29.40 -8.12
N VAL A 71 -12.18 -30.52 -8.86
CA VAL A 71 -10.90 -31.15 -9.15
C VAL A 71 -9.94 -30.19 -9.86
N GLN A 72 -10.42 -29.37 -10.79
CA GLN A 72 -9.59 -28.39 -11.50
C GLN A 72 -9.14 -27.25 -10.58
N GLY A 73 -10.03 -26.77 -9.70
CA GLY A 73 -9.66 -25.79 -8.67
C GLY A 73 -8.64 -26.34 -7.67
N LEU A 74 -8.81 -27.59 -7.25
CA LEU A 74 -7.85 -28.29 -6.39
C LEU A 74 -6.49 -28.44 -7.09
N LEU A 75 -6.49 -28.79 -8.38
CA LEU A 75 -5.27 -28.85 -9.19
C LEU A 75 -4.60 -27.48 -9.32
N TRP A 76 -5.34 -26.37 -9.42
CA TRP A 76 -4.73 -25.02 -9.41
C TRP A 76 -4.04 -24.72 -8.08
N CYS A 77 -4.71 -24.98 -6.96
CA CYS A 77 -4.12 -24.80 -5.63
C CYS A 77 -2.89 -25.69 -5.46
N LEU A 78 -3.00 -26.97 -5.80
CA LEU A 78 -1.92 -27.94 -5.68
C LEU A 78 -0.74 -27.57 -6.60
N ALA A 79 -1.01 -27.18 -7.85
CA ALA A 79 0.03 -26.73 -8.79
C ALA A 79 0.78 -25.52 -8.24
N PHE A 80 0.10 -24.53 -7.67
CA PHE A 80 0.75 -23.39 -7.02
C PHE A 80 1.70 -23.84 -5.89
N PHE A 81 1.21 -24.68 -4.97
CA PHE A 81 2.04 -25.15 -3.85
C PHE A 81 3.19 -26.06 -4.29
N LEU A 82 2.97 -26.91 -5.30
CA LEU A 82 4.03 -27.75 -5.89
C LEU A 82 5.10 -26.89 -6.57
N ILE A 83 4.70 -25.87 -7.34
CA ILE A 83 5.66 -24.98 -7.99
C ILE A 83 6.46 -24.20 -6.94
N ALA A 84 5.78 -23.60 -5.97
CA ALA A 84 6.41 -22.75 -4.96
C ALA A 84 7.24 -23.51 -3.92
N GLY A 85 6.86 -24.74 -3.59
CA GLY A 85 7.47 -25.55 -2.54
C GLY A 85 8.52 -26.55 -3.05
N LEU A 86 8.34 -27.08 -4.27
CA LEU A 86 9.20 -28.15 -4.81
C LEU A 86 9.98 -27.68 -6.02
N ILE A 87 9.30 -27.20 -7.06
CA ILE A 87 9.94 -26.93 -8.37
C ILE A 87 10.90 -25.74 -8.28
N LEU A 88 10.49 -24.64 -7.65
CA LEU A 88 11.30 -23.41 -7.61
C LEU A 88 12.65 -23.59 -6.87
N PRO A 89 12.72 -24.28 -5.71
CA PRO A 89 14.00 -24.65 -5.09
C PRO A 89 14.92 -25.45 -6.01
N TYR A 90 14.40 -26.49 -6.69
CA TYR A 90 15.21 -27.29 -7.62
C TYR A 90 15.72 -26.48 -8.81
N ILE A 91 14.90 -25.58 -9.38
CA ILE A 91 15.32 -24.68 -10.45
C ILE A 91 16.44 -23.77 -9.96
N THR A 92 16.30 -23.19 -8.76
CA THR A 92 17.30 -22.27 -8.20
C THR A 92 18.64 -22.98 -7.99
N GLN A 93 18.62 -24.16 -7.37
CA GLN A 93 19.81 -25.01 -7.20
C GLN A 93 20.45 -25.42 -8.53
N PHE A 94 19.64 -25.75 -9.54
CA PHE A 94 20.15 -26.10 -10.86
C PHE A 94 20.85 -24.92 -11.55
N ILE A 95 20.29 -23.71 -11.45
CA ILE A 95 20.91 -22.51 -12.05
C ILE A 95 22.19 -22.15 -11.29
N GLU A 96 22.19 -22.21 -9.95
CA GLU A 96 23.40 -22.00 -9.13
C GLU A 96 24.52 -22.97 -9.55
N PHE A 97 24.20 -24.26 -9.63
CA PHE A 97 25.12 -25.30 -10.09
C PHE A 97 25.64 -25.02 -11.51
N SER A 98 24.77 -24.57 -12.42
CA SER A 98 25.12 -24.37 -13.83
C SER A 98 25.89 -23.07 -14.09
N THR A 99 25.73 -22.05 -13.23
CA THR A 99 26.27 -20.70 -13.47
C THR A 99 27.42 -20.33 -12.53
N ASN A 100 27.75 -21.17 -11.54
CA ASN A 100 28.72 -20.86 -10.47
C ASN A 100 28.50 -19.47 -9.84
N THR A 101 27.26 -19.01 -9.86
CA THR A 101 26.86 -17.71 -9.32
C THR A 101 25.92 -17.99 -8.16
N GLU A 102 26.23 -17.45 -6.99
CA GLU A 102 25.29 -17.46 -5.86
C GLU A 102 24.04 -16.67 -6.26
N ILE A 103 22.97 -17.38 -6.54
CA ILE A 103 21.66 -16.77 -6.69
C ILE A 103 21.18 -16.46 -5.28
N THR A 104 20.46 -15.35 -5.11
CA THR A 104 19.83 -15.04 -3.82
C THR A 104 18.98 -16.23 -3.40
N GLU A 105 19.43 -16.95 -2.37
CA GLU A 105 18.76 -18.17 -1.93
C GLU A 105 17.27 -17.88 -1.75
N THR A 106 16.44 -18.63 -2.47
CA THR A 106 15.00 -18.58 -2.23
C THR A 106 14.77 -19.07 -0.81
N SER A 107 14.50 -18.15 0.12
CA SER A 107 14.24 -18.48 1.53
C SER A 107 13.30 -19.68 1.63
N SER A 108 13.70 -20.70 2.40
CA SER A 108 12.96 -21.96 2.43
C SER A 108 11.50 -21.74 2.81
N PHE A 109 10.60 -22.61 2.33
CA PHE A 109 9.17 -22.52 2.63
C PHE A 109 8.90 -22.40 4.15
N VAL A 110 9.66 -23.13 4.97
CA VAL A 110 9.59 -23.12 6.44
C VAL A 110 10.10 -21.80 7.01
N ALA A 111 11.24 -21.29 6.54
CA ALA A 111 11.79 -20.01 7.00
C ALA A 111 10.83 -18.84 6.69
N ARG A 112 10.17 -18.85 5.53
CA ARG A 112 9.17 -17.84 5.15
C ARG A 112 7.91 -17.87 6.02
N ALA A 113 7.50 -19.06 6.46
CA ALA A 113 6.39 -19.21 7.40
C ALA A 113 6.74 -18.58 8.77
N GLY A 114 8.00 -18.66 9.19
CA GLY A 114 8.48 -18.12 10.47
C GLY A 114 8.84 -16.62 10.49
N SER A 115 9.04 -15.97 9.34
CA SER A 115 9.57 -14.58 9.25
C SER A 115 8.51 -13.47 9.36
N GLY A 116 7.36 -13.71 10.02
CA GLY A 116 6.24 -12.76 10.13
C GLY A 116 6.31 -11.74 11.27
N HIS A 117 7.34 -11.84 12.13
CA HIS A 117 7.41 -11.15 13.42
C HIS A 117 7.33 -9.62 13.33
N GLU A 118 7.89 -9.01 12.27
CA GLU A 118 7.86 -7.56 12.10
C GLU A 118 6.44 -7.00 11.98
N ARG A 119 5.52 -7.70 11.28
CA ARG A 119 4.14 -7.22 11.12
C ARG A 119 3.37 -7.24 12.44
N ILE A 120 3.58 -8.28 13.24
CA ILE A 120 2.96 -8.38 14.57
C ILE A 120 3.49 -7.24 15.46
N GLY A 121 4.79 -6.97 15.44
CA GLY A 121 5.37 -5.83 16.15
C GLY A 121 4.80 -4.48 15.70
N MET A 122 4.63 -4.27 14.39
CA MET A 122 3.98 -3.07 13.84
C MET A 122 2.53 -2.95 14.32
N TRP A 123 1.76 -4.05 14.33
CA TRP A 123 0.37 -4.03 14.79
C TRP A 123 0.27 -3.69 16.28
N ILE A 124 1.12 -4.28 17.11
CA ILE A 124 1.17 -3.97 18.55
C ILE A 124 1.45 -2.48 18.75
N GLN A 125 2.45 -1.93 18.06
CA GLN A 125 2.75 -0.50 18.13
C GLN A 125 1.57 0.36 17.69
N ILE A 126 0.90 0.01 16.59
CA ILE A 126 -0.28 0.75 16.11
C ILE A 126 -1.47 0.64 17.08
N LEU A 127 -1.67 -0.50 17.74
CA LEU A 127 -2.69 -0.64 18.79
C LEU A 127 -2.41 0.29 19.97
N HIS A 128 -1.14 0.44 20.39
CA HIS A 128 -0.75 1.44 21.38
C HIS A 128 -1.01 2.87 20.90
N ALA A 129 -0.72 3.19 19.64
CA ALA A 129 -1.03 4.50 19.08
C ALA A 129 -2.55 4.77 19.04
N ILE A 130 -3.37 3.78 18.67
CA ILE A 130 -4.84 3.88 18.74
C ILE A 130 -5.29 4.19 20.18
N ALA A 131 -4.67 3.56 21.18
CA ALA A 131 -4.99 3.82 22.58
C ALA A 131 -4.61 5.25 23.04
N GLN A 132 -3.60 5.88 22.42
CA GLN A 132 -3.21 7.27 22.69
C GLN A 132 -4.20 8.28 22.09
N GLN A 133 -4.77 8.01 20.90
CA GLN A 133 -5.71 8.89 20.21
C GLN A 133 -6.98 8.15 19.74
N PRO A 134 -7.81 7.61 20.67
CA PRO A 134 -8.88 6.67 20.31
C PRO A 134 -10.08 7.34 19.63
N TRP A 135 -10.29 8.64 19.81
CA TRP A 135 -11.53 9.31 19.39
C TRP A 135 -11.46 9.86 17.97
N LEU A 136 -10.44 10.68 17.68
CA LEU A 136 -10.27 11.33 16.38
C LEU A 136 -9.18 10.70 15.52
N GLY A 137 -8.36 9.82 16.11
CA GLY A 137 -7.17 9.28 15.45
C GLY A 137 -6.12 10.37 15.17
N TYR A 138 -5.20 10.06 14.27
CA TYR A 138 -4.08 10.94 13.87
C TYR A 138 -4.37 11.75 12.60
N GLY A 139 -5.49 11.48 11.92
CA GLY A 139 -5.82 12.06 10.62
C GLY A 139 -5.48 11.15 9.44
N TRP A 140 -6.11 11.44 8.30
CA TRP A 140 -5.95 10.66 7.07
C TRP A 140 -4.48 10.59 6.61
N SER A 141 -4.01 9.37 6.39
CA SER A 141 -2.63 9.09 5.96
C SER A 141 -1.54 9.50 6.96
N GLN A 142 -1.86 9.61 8.25
CA GLN A 142 -0.92 10.00 9.32
C GLN A 142 -0.38 8.82 10.14
N THR A 143 -0.35 7.61 9.57
CA THR A 143 0.20 6.43 10.27
C THR A 143 1.67 6.63 10.67
N SER A 144 2.46 7.35 9.87
CA SER A 144 3.86 7.65 10.21
C SER A 144 4.00 8.55 11.45
N VAL A 145 3.07 9.49 11.65
CA VAL A 145 3.02 10.30 12.87
C VAL A 145 2.68 9.42 14.07
N ALA A 146 1.68 8.53 13.92
CA ALA A 146 1.34 7.56 14.94
C ALA A 146 2.52 6.66 15.33
N VAL A 147 3.35 6.23 14.37
CA VAL A 147 4.58 5.46 14.64
C VAL A 147 5.56 6.25 15.49
N VAL A 148 5.81 7.51 15.16
CA VAL A 148 6.76 8.35 15.90
C VAL A 148 6.24 8.67 17.31
N ASP A 149 4.94 8.96 17.46
CA ASP A 149 4.35 9.27 18.77
C ASP A 149 4.24 8.05 19.70
N SER A 150 4.20 6.85 19.13
CA SER A 150 4.18 5.57 19.86
C SER A 150 5.54 4.85 19.89
N ILE A 151 6.63 5.55 19.53
CA ILE A 151 7.96 4.94 19.31
C ILE A 151 8.48 4.14 20.53
N GLN A 152 8.11 4.54 21.75
CA GLN A 152 8.48 3.85 22.98
C GLN A 152 7.89 2.43 23.11
N TYR A 153 6.81 2.14 22.39
CA TYR A 153 6.18 0.83 22.32
C TYR A 153 6.60 0.04 21.07
N GLY A 154 7.45 0.64 20.22
CA GLY A 154 7.95 0.03 19.01
C GLY A 154 8.91 -1.11 19.33
N THR A 155 8.65 -2.29 18.78
CA THR A 155 9.58 -3.43 18.78
C THR A 155 10.28 -3.59 17.43
N VAL A 156 9.88 -2.79 16.44
CA VAL A 156 10.36 -2.86 15.06
C VAL A 156 11.23 -1.65 14.77
N HIS A 157 12.47 -1.92 14.37
CA HIS A 157 13.47 -0.90 14.06
C HIS A 157 13.40 -0.47 12.59
N VAL A 158 12.21 -0.14 12.12
CA VAL A 158 11.97 0.30 10.74
C VAL A 158 10.88 1.36 10.74
N TRP A 159 11.09 2.43 10.00
CA TRP A 159 10.03 3.42 9.74
C TRP A 159 8.99 2.86 8.77
N PHE A 160 7.70 3.00 9.12
CA PHE A 160 6.59 2.62 8.26
C PHE A 160 5.48 3.68 8.24
N ASN A 161 4.75 3.74 7.13
CA ASN A 161 3.65 4.69 6.90
C ASN A 161 2.28 4.00 6.74
N SER A 162 2.21 2.73 7.13
CA SER A 162 1.01 1.90 7.11
C SER A 162 1.14 0.77 8.10
N ALA A 163 0.02 0.42 8.75
CA ALA A 163 -0.06 -0.75 9.61
C ALA A 163 0.03 -2.09 8.84
N HIS A 164 0.10 -2.07 7.51
CA HIS A 164 -0.01 -3.26 6.65
C HIS A 164 -1.32 -4.04 6.87
N ASN A 165 -2.35 -3.31 7.33
CA ASN A 165 -3.70 -3.80 7.54
C ASN A 165 -4.65 -2.62 7.36
N VAL A 166 -5.49 -2.66 6.33
CA VAL A 166 -6.36 -1.51 5.99
C VAL A 166 -7.37 -1.17 7.09
N LEU A 167 -7.77 -2.14 7.94
CA LEU A 167 -8.71 -1.88 9.04
C LEU A 167 -8.01 -1.09 10.14
N LEU A 168 -6.80 -1.49 10.51
CA LEU A 168 -5.98 -0.73 11.46
C LEU A 168 -5.66 0.66 10.92
N ASP A 169 -5.34 0.79 9.63
CA ASP A 169 -5.13 2.10 8.99
C ASP A 169 -6.39 2.99 9.06
N ILE A 170 -7.58 2.45 8.82
CA ILE A 170 -8.83 3.23 8.91
C ILE A 170 -9.07 3.71 10.35
N ILE A 171 -8.83 2.85 11.34
CA ILE A 171 -9.02 3.18 12.76
C ILE A 171 -7.99 4.19 13.25
N ILE A 172 -6.69 4.01 12.95
CA ILE A 172 -5.66 4.95 13.40
C ILE A 172 -5.83 6.35 12.79
N TRP A 173 -6.40 6.45 11.59
CA TRP A 173 -6.64 7.74 10.94
C TRP A 173 -7.85 8.50 11.46
N ASN A 174 -8.94 7.79 11.72
CA ASN A 174 -10.24 8.41 11.99
C ASN A 174 -10.68 8.26 13.46
N GLY A 175 -9.93 7.50 14.25
CA GLY A 175 -10.35 7.03 15.56
C GLY A 175 -11.31 5.85 15.48
N ILE A 176 -11.59 5.27 16.64
CA ILE A 176 -12.46 4.11 16.82
C ILE A 176 -13.89 4.38 16.34
N PRO A 177 -14.57 5.49 16.71
CA PRO A 177 -15.98 5.68 16.37
C PRO A 177 -16.20 5.75 14.85
N ILE A 178 -15.48 6.65 14.18
CA ILE A 178 -15.61 6.85 12.73
C ILE A 178 -15.03 5.65 11.98
N GLY A 179 -13.91 5.09 12.45
CA GLY A 179 -13.28 3.93 11.85
C GLY A 179 -14.21 2.71 11.83
N ILE A 180 -14.88 2.41 12.94
CA ILE A 180 -15.87 1.33 13.01
C ILE A 180 -17.05 1.58 12.08
N VAL A 181 -17.58 2.81 12.01
CA VAL A 181 -18.69 3.14 11.10
C VAL A 181 -18.30 2.90 9.64
N ILE A 182 -17.11 3.34 9.22
CA ILE A 182 -16.61 3.12 7.86
C ILE A 182 -16.47 1.61 7.59
N ILE A 183 -15.80 0.88 8.48
CA ILE A 183 -15.57 -0.56 8.32
C ILE A 183 -16.90 -1.32 8.26
N ALA A 184 -17.82 -1.04 9.17
CA ALA A 184 -19.14 -1.67 9.22
C ALA A 184 -19.94 -1.38 7.96
N TYR A 185 -19.98 -0.13 7.49
CA TYR A 185 -20.66 0.24 6.26
C TYR A 185 -20.15 -0.56 5.05
N PHE A 186 -18.83 -0.57 4.83
CA PHE A 186 -18.24 -1.30 3.70
C PHE A 186 -18.39 -2.81 3.85
N ALA A 187 -18.30 -3.35 5.07
CA ALA A 187 -18.53 -4.77 5.32
C ALA A 187 -19.98 -5.17 5.02
N CYS A 188 -20.96 -4.42 5.52
CA CYS A 188 -22.39 -4.67 5.25
C CYS A 188 -22.70 -4.55 3.75
N TRP A 189 -22.19 -3.50 3.08
CA TRP A 189 -22.36 -3.32 1.64
C TRP A 189 -21.72 -4.46 0.85
N PHE A 190 -20.51 -4.90 1.21
CA PHE A 190 -19.84 -6.01 0.54
C PHE A 190 -20.56 -7.35 0.75
N VAL A 191 -21.05 -7.61 1.97
CA VAL A 191 -21.87 -8.80 2.26
C VAL A 191 -23.15 -8.79 1.41
N TRP A 192 -23.82 -7.64 1.33
CA TRP A 192 -24.99 -7.48 0.49
C TRP A 192 -24.68 -7.74 -1.00
N LEU A 193 -23.60 -7.15 -1.55
CA LEU A 193 -23.17 -7.41 -2.93
C LEU A 193 -22.88 -8.89 -3.17
N ASN A 194 -22.18 -9.54 -2.23
CA ASN A 194 -21.91 -10.97 -2.30
C ASN A 194 -23.20 -11.81 -2.33
N GLN A 195 -24.25 -11.42 -1.60
CA GLN A 195 -25.54 -12.10 -1.67
C GLN A 195 -26.23 -11.94 -3.03
N GLN A 196 -26.06 -10.77 -3.68
CA GLN A 196 -26.60 -10.52 -5.03
C GLN A 196 -25.79 -11.20 -6.14
N ALA A 197 -24.52 -11.55 -5.91
CA ALA A 197 -23.64 -12.19 -6.88
C ALA A 197 -24.08 -13.63 -7.23
N LYS A 198 -25.01 -13.76 -8.17
CA LYS A 198 -25.56 -15.04 -8.64
C LYS A 198 -24.93 -15.54 -9.94
N GLU A 199 -24.54 -14.62 -10.82
CA GLU A 199 -23.92 -14.93 -12.10
C GLU A 199 -22.43 -15.24 -11.97
N THR A 200 -21.90 -16.04 -12.91
CA THR A 200 -20.47 -16.38 -12.95
C THR A 200 -19.57 -15.14 -12.99
N ILE A 201 -19.94 -14.09 -13.71
CA ILE A 201 -19.14 -12.86 -13.80
C ILE A 201 -19.02 -12.17 -12.43
N SER A 202 -20.11 -12.06 -11.68
CA SER A 202 -20.12 -11.45 -10.35
C SER A 202 -19.42 -12.30 -9.31
N ILE A 203 -19.54 -13.63 -9.39
CA ILE A 203 -18.82 -14.53 -8.49
C ILE A 203 -17.31 -14.37 -8.68
N ILE A 204 -16.84 -14.32 -9.93
CA ILE A 204 -15.43 -14.11 -10.25
C ILE A 204 -14.98 -12.68 -9.87
N ALA A 205 -15.82 -11.67 -10.08
CA ALA A 205 -15.54 -10.30 -9.66
C ALA A 205 -15.38 -10.20 -8.13
N ILE A 206 -16.22 -10.88 -7.34
CA ILE A 206 -16.05 -10.96 -5.88
C ILE A 206 -14.72 -11.63 -5.52
N MET A 207 -14.35 -12.73 -6.20
CA MET A 207 -13.07 -13.40 -5.98
C MET A 207 -11.86 -12.47 -6.24
N MET A 208 -11.93 -11.66 -7.31
CA MET A 208 -10.91 -10.66 -7.62
C MET A 208 -10.84 -9.58 -6.54
N VAL A 209 -11.99 -9.06 -6.08
CA VAL A 209 -12.03 -8.07 -5.00
C VAL A 209 -11.52 -8.65 -3.68
N CYS A 210 -11.91 -9.86 -3.30
CA CYS A 210 -11.40 -10.54 -2.11
C CYS A 210 -9.89 -10.76 -2.17
N THR A 211 -9.33 -11.01 -3.35
CA THR A 211 -7.87 -11.12 -3.54
C THR A 211 -7.16 -9.83 -3.15
N VAL A 212 -7.71 -8.68 -3.56
CA VAL A 212 -7.21 -7.34 -3.16
C VAL A 212 -7.38 -7.11 -1.67
N LEU A 213 -8.57 -7.41 -1.11
CA LEU A 213 -8.87 -7.19 0.30
C LEU A 213 -7.98 -8.04 1.22
N ILE A 214 -7.80 -9.34 0.94
CA ILE A 214 -6.91 -10.23 1.70
C ILE A 214 -5.47 -9.71 1.66
N HIS A 215 -5.01 -9.23 0.50
CA HIS A 215 -3.67 -8.64 0.41
C HIS A 215 -3.55 -7.36 1.24
N ALA A 216 -4.55 -6.48 1.19
CA ALA A 216 -4.58 -5.24 1.96
C ALA A 216 -4.71 -5.45 3.49
N MET A 217 -5.06 -6.66 3.93
CA MET A 217 -5.09 -7.05 5.35
C MET A 217 -3.74 -7.49 5.90
N LEU A 218 -2.84 -7.96 5.04
CA LEU A 218 -1.64 -8.71 5.46
C LEU A 218 -0.34 -8.11 4.94
N GLU A 219 -0.41 -7.30 3.88
CA GLU A 219 0.75 -6.71 3.21
C GLU A 219 0.56 -5.20 3.02
N PHE A 220 1.38 -4.59 2.18
CA PHE A 220 1.33 -3.15 1.91
C PHE A 220 -0.08 -2.71 1.48
N PRO A 221 -0.61 -1.60 2.04
CA PRO A 221 -1.98 -1.19 1.79
C PRO A 221 -2.15 -0.86 0.31
N GLN A 222 -3.16 -1.46 -0.32
CA GLN A 222 -3.41 -1.33 -1.75
C GLN A 222 -4.16 -0.02 -2.07
N ARG A 223 -3.60 1.11 -1.65
CA ARG A 223 -4.15 2.46 -1.90
C ARG A 223 -3.85 2.98 -3.31
N TYR A 224 -3.25 2.15 -4.16
CA TYR A 224 -2.92 2.54 -5.52
C TYR A 224 -4.18 2.65 -6.38
N ALA A 225 -4.24 3.70 -7.20
CA ALA A 225 -5.38 3.95 -8.07
C ALA A 225 -5.73 2.75 -8.97
N TYR A 226 -4.72 2.03 -9.48
CA TYR A 226 -4.95 0.85 -10.31
C TYR A 226 -5.65 -0.30 -9.57
N PHE A 227 -5.47 -0.45 -8.24
CA PHE A 227 -6.23 -1.45 -7.47
C PHE A 227 -7.62 -0.91 -7.13
N LEU A 228 -7.70 0.32 -6.63
CA LEU A 228 -8.97 0.93 -6.20
C LEU A 228 -9.95 1.09 -7.35
N LEU A 229 -9.50 1.56 -8.52
CA LEU A 229 -10.33 1.70 -9.71
C LEU A 229 -10.79 0.33 -10.23
N THR A 230 -9.90 -0.66 -10.24
CA THR A 230 -10.25 -2.04 -10.64
C THR A 230 -11.30 -2.62 -9.69
N CYS A 231 -11.12 -2.50 -8.38
CA CYS A 231 -12.10 -2.95 -7.40
C CYS A 231 -13.42 -2.19 -7.51
N GLY A 232 -13.39 -0.85 -7.65
CA GLY A 232 -14.58 -0.04 -7.83
C GLY A 232 -15.39 -0.43 -9.06
N PHE A 233 -14.70 -0.69 -10.19
CA PHE A 233 -15.32 -1.19 -11.41
C PHE A 233 -15.96 -2.57 -11.21
N LEU A 234 -15.23 -3.51 -10.60
CA LEU A 234 -15.74 -4.87 -10.33
C LEU A 234 -16.94 -4.86 -9.38
N LEU A 235 -16.88 -4.08 -8.29
CA LEU A 235 -18.00 -3.88 -7.37
C LEU A 235 -19.20 -3.24 -8.07
N GLY A 236 -18.96 -2.30 -8.98
CA GLY A 236 -19.98 -1.72 -9.85
C GLY A 236 -20.67 -2.74 -10.76
N ILE A 237 -19.90 -3.66 -11.37
CA ILE A 237 -20.46 -4.78 -12.16
C ILE A 237 -21.37 -5.64 -11.28
N ILE A 238 -20.91 -6.01 -10.08
CA ILE A 238 -21.70 -6.84 -9.16
C ILE A 238 -22.99 -6.11 -8.77
N GLN A 239 -22.88 -4.82 -8.43
CA GLN A 239 -24.03 -4.01 -8.04
C GLN A 239 -25.06 -3.87 -9.16
N ALA A 240 -24.61 -3.72 -10.41
CA ALA A 240 -25.47 -3.58 -11.59
C ALA A 240 -26.37 -4.80 -11.84
N GLN A 241 -26.06 -5.97 -11.26
CA GLN A 241 -26.88 -7.18 -11.36
C GLN A 241 -28.01 -7.24 -10.33
N THR A 242 -28.12 -6.24 -9.48
CA THR A 242 -29.20 -6.16 -8.50
C THR A 242 -30.53 -5.86 -9.22
N PRO A 243 -31.59 -6.68 -9.04
CA PRO A 243 -32.85 -6.53 -9.78
C PRO A 243 -33.56 -5.19 -9.60
N VAL A 244 -33.46 -4.60 -8.40
CA VAL A 244 -34.06 -3.30 -8.07
C VAL A 244 -33.00 -2.44 -7.40
N LEU A 245 -32.24 -1.72 -8.22
CA LEU A 245 -31.29 -0.73 -7.72
C LEU A 245 -31.99 0.64 -7.65
N LYS A 246 -32.32 1.10 -6.45
CA LYS A 246 -32.74 2.49 -6.25
C LYS A 246 -31.52 3.38 -6.54
N GLY A 247 -31.60 4.19 -7.58
CA GLY A 247 -30.51 5.06 -8.02
C GLY A 247 -31.02 6.40 -8.51
N ILE A 248 -30.12 7.38 -8.54
CA ILE A 248 -30.38 8.70 -9.10
C ILE A 248 -29.70 8.75 -10.47
N VAL A 249 -30.47 9.07 -11.51
CA VAL A 249 -29.91 9.28 -12.86
C VAL A 249 -29.22 10.64 -12.87
N LEU A 250 -27.89 10.62 -12.96
CA LEU A 250 -27.08 11.84 -13.09
C LEU A 250 -27.22 12.44 -14.49
N ASN A 251 -27.40 13.75 -14.56
CA ASN A 251 -27.42 14.49 -15.83
C ASN A 251 -26.05 14.38 -16.54
N LYS A 252 -26.07 14.14 -17.86
CA LYS A 252 -24.86 14.09 -18.70
C LYS A 252 -23.99 15.34 -18.57
N GLN A 253 -24.58 16.51 -18.34
CA GLN A 253 -23.82 17.75 -18.13
C GLN A 253 -23.02 17.73 -16.83
N VAL A 254 -23.57 17.14 -15.76
CA VAL A 254 -22.84 16.94 -14.50
C VAL A 254 -21.66 15.99 -14.72
N LEU A 255 -21.86 14.91 -15.48
CA LEU A 255 -20.78 14.00 -15.83
C LEU A 255 -19.66 14.68 -16.64
N ARG A 256 -20.03 15.51 -17.63
CA ARG A 256 -19.06 16.31 -18.41
C ARG A 256 -18.30 17.31 -17.53
N LEU A 257 -18.99 17.95 -16.58
CA LEU A 257 -18.38 18.86 -15.63
C LEU A 257 -17.37 18.14 -14.73
N ILE A 258 -17.76 16.99 -14.14
CA ILE A 258 -16.85 16.15 -13.34
C ILE A 258 -15.63 15.75 -14.16
N TRP A 259 -15.82 15.35 -15.41
CA TRP A 259 -14.72 15.03 -16.33
C TRP A 259 -13.81 16.23 -16.60
N GLY A 260 -14.38 17.40 -16.91
CA GLY A 260 -13.62 18.64 -17.13
C GLY A 260 -12.80 19.04 -15.90
N ILE A 261 -13.40 19.01 -14.71
CA ILE A 261 -12.70 19.26 -13.44
C ILE A 261 -11.58 18.22 -13.22
N SER A 262 -11.84 16.94 -13.50
CA SER A 262 -10.82 15.89 -13.36
C SER A 262 -9.63 16.12 -14.29
N VAL A 263 -9.87 16.55 -15.53
CA VAL A 263 -8.79 16.87 -16.48
C VAL A 263 -7.99 18.09 -16.01
N ILE A 264 -8.66 19.16 -15.57
CA ILE A 264 -7.99 20.34 -15.02
C ILE A 264 -7.12 19.95 -13.82
N LEU A 265 -7.67 19.14 -12.91
CA LEU A 265 -6.94 18.64 -11.75
C LEU A 265 -5.73 17.80 -12.15
N LEU A 266 -5.84 16.91 -13.14
CA LEU A 266 -4.72 16.13 -13.65
C LEU A 266 -3.62 17.01 -14.26
N VAL A 267 -3.99 18.03 -15.04
CA VAL A 267 -3.04 19.01 -15.60
C VAL A 267 -2.34 19.77 -14.47
N ALA A 268 -3.08 20.21 -13.45
CA ALA A 268 -2.50 20.92 -12.32
C ALA A 268 -1.58 20.03 -11.47
N ILE A 269 -1.94 18.76 -11.22
CA ILE A 269 -1.08 17.78 -10.55
C ILE A 269 0.19 17.53 -11.35
N TRP A 270 0.06 17.28 -12.66
CA TRP A 270 1.21 17.08 -13.55
C TRP A 270 2.14 18.29 -13.54
N ARG A 271 1.58 19.49 -13.65
CA ARG A 271 2.33 20.74 -13.64
C ARG A 271 3.05 20.92 -12.31
N ASP A 272 2.36 20.84 -11.18
CA ASP A 272 2.94 21.01 -9.84
C ASP A 272 4.03 19.99 -9.55
N TYR A 273 3.82 18.74 -9.97
CA TYR A 273 4.84 17.69 -9.87
C TYR A 273 6.11 18.06 -10.64
N ASN A 274 5.98 18.55 -11.88
CA ASN A 274 7.14 18.94 -12.68
C ASN A 274 7.84 20.19 -12.12
N VAL A 275 7.09 21.16 -11.57
CA VAL A 275 7.66 22.34 -10.91
C VAL A 275 8.52 21.87 -9.73
N TYR A 276 7.96 20.99 -8.89
CA TYR A 276 8.69 20.40 -7.77
C TYR A 276 9.94 19.63 -8.21
N VAL A 277 9.84 18.74 -9.20
CA VAL A 277 10.97 17.92 -9.65
C VAL A 277 12.09 18.80 -10.21
N THR A 278 11.74 19.79 -11.04
CA THR A 278 12.74 20.69 -11.63
C THR A 278 13.43 21.53 -10.57
N ASN A 279 12.67 22.12 -9.65
CA ASN A 279 13.24 22.93 -8.56
C ASN A 279 14.03 22.10 -7.54
N SER A 280 13.58 20.88 -7.23
CA SER A 280 14.33 19.95 -6.39
C SER A 280 15.68 19.60 -7.02
N ASN A 281 15.72 19.38 -8.34
CA ASN A 281 16.96 19.12 -9.07
C ASN A 281 17.90 20.33 -9.09
N LEU A 282 17.36 21.56 -9.13
CA LEU A 282 18.15 22.78 -9.02
C LEU A 282 18.78 22.91 -7.63
N LEU A 283 18.01 22.67 -6.56
CA LEU A 283 18.53 22.65 -5.20
C LEU A 283 19.64 21.61 -5.01
N PHE A 284 19.49 20.39 -5.56
CA PHE A 284 20.56 19.38 -5.53
C PHE A 284 21.83 19.80 -6.29
N LYS A 285 21.72 20.73 -7.24
CA LYS A 285 22.85 21.33 -7.96
C LYS A 285 23.31 22.65 -7.33
N ASN A 286 22.88 22.97 -6.11
CA ASN A 286 23.14 24.23 -5.42
C ASN A 286 22.75 25.49 -6.23
N LYS A 287 21.67 25.38 -7.00
CA LYS A 287 21.08 26.50 -7.77
C LYS A 287 19.76 26.94 -7.15
N GLN A 288 19.40 28.19 -7.40
CA GLN A 288 18.13 28.77 -6.94
C GLN A 288 16.92 28.05 -7.58
N PRO A 289 15.89 27.69 -6.79
CA PRO A 289 14.70 26.99 -7.28
C PRO A 289 13.72 27.97 -7.96
N ASN A 290 14.04 28.42 -9.17
CA ASN A 290 13.25 29.42 -9.92
C ASN A 290 12.63 28.87 -11.21
N ALA A 291 12.56 27.55 -11.39
CA ALA A 291 11.95 26.97 -12.57
C ALA A 291 10.42 27.18 -12.57
N GLU A 292 9.93 27.68 -13.69
CA GLU A 292 8.51 27.92 -13.94
C GLU A 292 7.96 26.91 -14.93
N ILE A 293 6.73 26.47 -14.70
CA ILE A 293 5.99 25.63 -15.65
C ILE A 293 4.61 26.24 -15.85
N LEU A 294 4.26 26.50 -17.10
CA LEU A 294 3.10 27.29 -17.50
C LEU A 294 3.11 28.69 -16.84
N GLY A 295 4.29 29.34 -16.80
CA GLY A 295 4.46 30.74 -16.38
C GLY A 295 4.37 31.00 -14.87
N SER A 296 4.56 29.98 -14.03
CA SER A 296 4.67 30.17 -12.58
C SER A 296 5.48 29.05 -11.93
N ASN A 297 6.21 29.39 -10.85
CA ASN A 297 6.98 28.49 -9.99
C ASN A 297 6.23 28.08 -8.71
N GLN A 298 5.08 28.70 -8.42
CA GLN A 298 4.31 28.45 -7.22
C GLN A 298 3.55 27.13 -7.36
N ILE A 299 3.58 26.27 -6.34
CA ILE A 299 2.82 25.02 -6.30
C ILE A 299 1.43 25.31 -5.70
N PHE A 300 0.36 24.87 -6.36
CA PHE A 300 -1.02 25.21 -5.96
C PHE A 300 -1.75 24.09 -5.24
N ILE A 301 -1.63 22.87 -5.75
CA ILE A 301 -2.39 21.69 -5.30
C ILE A 301 -1.52 20.81 -4.40
N LEU A 302 -0.27 20.57 -4.81
CA LEU A 302 0.64 19.66 -4.11
C LEU A 302 1.47 20.41 -3.05
N THR A 303 0.83 21.19 -2.19
CA THR A 303 1.49 22.11 -1.24
C THR A 303 2.53 21.43 -0.33
N GLN A 304 2.39 20.13 -0.06
CA GLN A 304 3.40 19.32 0.63
C GLN A 304 4.78 19.28 -0.09
N PHE A 305 4.80 19.46 -1.41
CA PHE A 305 6.02 19.56 -2.19
C PHE A 305 6.66 20.94 -2.07
N GLU A 306 5.88 22.00 -1.95
CA GLU A 306 6.40 23.32 -1.64
C GLU A 306 7.05 23.33 -0.25
N GLN A 307 6.37 22.77 0.75
CA GLN A 307 6.92 22.62 2.10
C GLN A 307 8.22 21.81 2.09
N ARG A 308 8.31 20.78 1.24
CA ARG A 308 9.53 19.99 1.08
C ARG A 308 10.67 20.78 0.42
N LEU A 309 10.40 21.63 -0.57
CA LEU A 309 11.43 22.49 -1.18
C LEU A 309 11.99 23.46 -0.13
N LYS A 310 11.11 24.14 0.61
CA LYS A 310 11.49 25.02 1.73
C LYS A 310 12.31 24.28 2.78
N TRP A 311 11.92 23.04 3.11
CA TRP A 311 12.69 22.21 4.03
C TRP A 311 14.09 21.89 3.51
N ILE A 312 14.25 21.54 2.22
CA ILE A 312 15.56 21.22 1.63
C ILE A 312 16.46 22.46 1.65
N GLU A 313 15.93 23.61 1.25
CA GLU A 313 16.64 24.88 1.17
C GLU A 313 17.07 25.44 2.54
N MET A 314 16.22 25.29 3.56
CA MET A 314 16.46 25.82 4.90
C MET A 314 17.77 25.28 5.50
N LYS A 315 18.60 26.17 6.03
CA LYS A 315 19.83 25.76 6.72
C LYS A 315 19.53 25.36 8.18
N PRO A 316 20.25 24.39 8.76
CA PRO A 316 20.05 24.01 10.17
C PRO A 316 20.23 25.17 11.15
N GLU A 317 21.04 26.18 10.83
CA GLU A 317 21.33 27.34 11.68
C GLU A 317 20.22 28.41 11.64
N THR A 318 19.14 28.17 10.90
CA THR A 318 18.05 29.14 10.76
C THR A 318 17.35 29.35 12.11
N THR A 319 17.28 30.59 12.57
CA THR A 319 16.51 30.96 13.77
C THR A 319 15.01 31.01 13.45
N LEU A 320 14.21 30.28 14.22
CA LEU A 320 12.76 30.16 14.02
C LEU A 320 12.01 30.41 15.33
N SER A 321 10.74 30.79 15.22
CA SER A 321 9.86 30.84 16.39
C SER A 321 9.52 29.43 16.90
N ASP A 322 9.13 29.31 18.16
CA ASP A 322 8.70 28.01 18.73
C ASP A 322 7.51 27.40 17.97
N ALA A 323 6.62 28.25 17.43
CA ALA A 323 5.50 27.82 16.60
C ALA A 323 5.97 27.24 15.27
N ASP A 324 6.92 27.90 14.59
CA ASP A 324 7.47 27.42 13.32
C ASP A 324 8.27 26.12 13.49
N LEU A 325 9.03 26.00 14.59
CA LEU A 325 9.71 24.76 14.96
C LEU A 325 8.70 23.61 15.10
N ALA A 326 7.58 23.83 15.79
CA ALA A 326 6.54 22.81 15.94
C ALA A 326 5.92 22.39 14.60
N VAL A 327 5.72 23.33 13.67
CA VAL A 327 5.24 23.03 12.29
C VAL A 327 6.22 22.11 11.56
N TRP A 328 7.52 22.39 11.64
CA TRP A 328 8.56 21.52 11.06
C TRP A 328 8.67 20.19 11.78
N GLY A 329 8.46 20.15 13.09
CA GLY A 329 8.35 18.91 13.86
C GLY A 329 7.25 18.00 13.33
N ASN A 330 6.07 18.55 13.04
CA ASN A 330 4.97 17.77 12.44
C ASN A 330 5.32 17.24 11.04
N PHE A 331 6.00 18.05 10.22
CA PHE A 331 6.50 17.61 8.91
C PHE A 331 7.51 16.45 9.04
N VAL A 332 8.44 16.55 10.01
CA VAL A 332 9.46 15.53 10.28
C VAL A 332 8.82 14.26 10.81
N LYS A 333 7.84 14.34 11.72
CA LYS A 333 7.07 13.16 12.18
C LYS A 333 6.39 12.43 11.01
N ASN A 334 5.77 13.17 10.09
CA ASN A 334 5.13 12.57 8.92
C ASN A 334 6.14 11.83 8.02
N LYS A 335 7.37 12.35 7.90
CA LYS A 335 8.46 11.74 7.12
C LYS A 335 9.74 11.63 7.94
N ALA A 336 9.75 10.73 8.92
CA ALA A 336 10.86 10.54 9.86
C ALA A 336 12.05 9.80 9.23
N THR A 337 12.52 10.29 8.09
CA THR A 337 13.71 9.77 7.38
C THR A 337 14.99 10.15 8.13
N PRO A 338 16.11 9.44 7.94
CA PRO A 338 17.37 9.77 8.60
C PRO A 338 17.81 11.21 8.33
N TYR A 339 17.64 11.68 7.09
CA TYR A 339 17.93 13.06 6.71
C TYR A 339 17.08 14.07 7.51
N ASN A 340 15.76 13.86 7.57
CA ASN A 340 14.87 14.79 8.25
C ASN A 340 15.09 14.81 9.77
N LEU A 341 15.27 13.64 10.40
CA LEU A 341 15.51 13.54 11.83
C LEU A 341 16.83 14.23 12.23
N ARG A 342 17.91 13.98 11.47
CA ARG A 342 19.21 14.64 11.69
C ARG A 342 19.11 16.15 11.53
N LYS A 343 18.54 16.61 10.40
CA LYS A 343 18.42 18.04 10.12
C LYS A 343 17.55 18.76 11.15
N TYR A 344 16.46 18.14 11.59
CA TYR A 344 15.60 18.72 12.61
C TYR A 344 16.24 18.73 13.99
N ALA A 345 17.01 17.70 14.35
CA ALA A 345 17.81 17.71 15.59
C ALA A 345 18.82 18.87 15.59
N GLN A 346 19.52 19.11 14.47
CA GLN A 346 20.42 20.26 14.33
C GLN A 346 19.65 21.58 14.46
N LEU A 347 18.53 21.73 13.76
CA LEU A 347 17.69 22.93 13.82
C LEU A 347 17.22 23.24 15.25
N LEU A 348 16.77 22.23 15.98
CA LEU A 348 16.38 22.35 17.38
C LEU A 348 17.56 22.76 18.27
N ALA A 349 18.72 22.13 18.10
CA ALA A 349 19.91 22.44 18.89
C ALA A 349 20.39 23.89 18.67
N TYR A 350 20.44 24.36 17.42
CA TYR A 350 20.80 25.76 17.12
C TYR A 350 19.77 26.79 17.63
N ASN A 351 18.52 26.38 17.82
CA ASN A 351 17.48 27.19 18.46
C ASN A 351 17.38 26.96 19.98
N GLY A 352 18.38 26.32 20.61
CA GLY A 352 18.46 26.14 22.07
C GLY A 352 17.54 25.06 22.65
N LYS A 353 16.88 24.25 21.82
CA LYS A 353 15.97 23.17 22.23
C LYS A 353 16.68 21.82 22.31
N VAL A 354 17.68 21.73 23.19
CA VAL A 354 18.60 20.58 23.30
C VAL A 354 17.86 19.27 23.59
N GLU A 355 16.94 19.26 24.56
CA GLU A 355 16.17 18.05 24.93
C GLU A 355 15.34 17.52 23.75
N GLN A 356 14.69 18.41 23.01
CA GLN A 356 13.92 18.02 21.81
C GLN A 356 14.82 17.47 20.71
N ALA A 357 16.04 18.00 20.57
CA ALA A 357 17.04 17.50 19.62
C ALA A 357 17.48 16.07 19.99
N GLU A 358 17.71 15.80 21.27
CA GLU A 358 18.04 14.45 21.76
C GLU A 358 16.90 13.45 21.52
N GLN A 359 15.64 13.89 21.68
CA GLN A 359 14.49 13.07 21.32
C GLN A 359 14.49 12.65 19.84
N GLN A 360 14.87 13.54 18.92
CA GLN A 360 14.99 13.19 17.50
C GLN A 360 16.10 12.17 17.24
N ILE A 361 17.21 12.27 17.97
CA ILE A 361 18.31 11.31 17.91
C ILE A 361 17.86 9.94 18.44
N PHE A 362 17.09 9.91 19.54
CA PHE A 362 16.50 8.67 20.04
C PHE A 362 15.61 8.00 18.98
N ILE A 363 14.74 8.77 18.31
CA ILE A 363 13.90 8.24 17.22
C ILE A 363 14.77 7.69 16.08
N LEU A 364 15.85 8.40 15.71
CA LEU A 364 16.79 7.97 14.68
C LEU A 364 17.49 6.65 15.05
N GLN A 365 17.97 6.54 16.29
CA GLN A 365 18.61 5.34 16.82
C GLN A 365 17.64 4.17 16.82
N HIS A 366 16.40 4.38 17.27
CA HIS A 366 15.39 3.34 17.34
C HIS A 366 14.98 2.85 15.94
N LEU A 367 14.69 3.75 15.00
CA LEU A 367 14.18 3.40 13.67
C LEU A 367 15.25 2.93 12.67
N TYR A 368 16.51 3.32 12.86
CA TYR A 368 17.57 3.07 11.87
C TYR A 368 18.83 2.43 12.44
N ARG A 369 18.88 2.15 13.76
CA ARG A 369 20.06 1.60 14.46
C ARG A 369 21.34 2.41 14.26
N GLN A 370 21.20 3.71 14.00
CA GLN A 370 22.32 4.62 13.81
C GLN A 370 22.70 5.25 15.14
N GLN A 371 23.82 4.80 15.73
CA GLN A 371 24.36 5.42 16.95
C GLN A 371 25.11 6.70 16.58
N ILE A 372 24.42 7.83 16.75
CA ILE A 372 24.98 9.17 16.55
C ILE A 372 24.67 9.97 17.80
N THR A 373 25.64 10.73 18.29
CA THR A 373 25.46 11.69 19.40
C THR A 373 25.16 13.09 18.88
N LEU A 374 24.54 13.93 19.70
CA LEU A 374 24.27 15.32 19.32
C LEU A 374 25.57 16.09 19.01
N ALA A 375 26.64 15.82 19.78
CA ALA A 375 27.94 16.44 19.57
C ALA A 375 28.56 16.07 18.21
N GLU A 376 28.48 14.81 17.78
CA GLU A 376 28.94 14.38 16.46
C GLU A 376 28.12 15.02 15.34
N LEU A 377 26.80 15.13 15.54
CA LEU A 377 25.89 15.72 14.56
C LEU A 377 26.18 17.21 14.33
N LEU A 378 26.63 17.93 15.36
CA LEU A 378 26.97 19.36 15.29
C LEU A 378 28.42 19.61 14.83
N LYS A 379 29.29 18.59 14.84
CA LYS A 379 30.69 18.68 14.38
C LYS A 379 30.86 18.60 12.86
N ASN A 380 29.94 17.92 12.17
CA ASN A 380 29.97 17.82 10.71
C ASN A 380 29.53 19.16 10.07
N LYS A 381 30.50 20.05 9.86
CA LYS A 381 30.38 21.22 8.97
C LYS A 381 30.58 20.84 7.51
#